data_AF-A0A7G5YXR0-F1
#
_entry.id   AF-A0A7G5YXR0-F1
#
_cell.length_a   1.000
_cell.length_b   1.000
_cell.length_c   1.000
_cell.angle_alpha   90.00
_cell.angle_beta   90.00
_cell.angle_gamma   90.00
#
_symmetry.space_group_name_H-M   'P 1'
#
loop_
_entity.id
_entity.type
_entity.pdbx_description
1 polymer ?
#
loop_
_entity_poly.entity_id
_entity_poly.type
_entity_poly.pdbx_seq_one_letter_code
_entity_poly.pdbx_strand_id
1 'polypeptide(L)'
;MELANEFWYYFLVPFAWLALAGRDVSPGARAAAAIFALAILAFLPFAILALGSIWVMGALAWSLGDGVRAMPEGRFRLLAVAILLAFLVGLAASLARPGLPTDILLGVACAAALPCLARLANPGGIYGRFSFWLSEISFTLYVVHFPLIALLWFALLAPAQFAIGPTGFAAATGLIVAALVYATAMWWLFERNTGRVRSLFLKTLHIPKR
;
A
#
# COMPACT_ATOMS: atom_id res chain seq x y z
N MET A 1 4.92 -3.03 9.35
CA MET A 1 3.66 -2.29 9.60
C MET A 1 2.53 -3.29 9.39
N GLU A 2 1.69 -3.52 10.40
CA GLU A 2 0.61 -4.51 10.30
C GLU A 2 -0.62 -3.89 9.61
N LEU A 3 -1.38 -4.71 8.85
CA LEU A 3 -2.61 -4.32 8.14
C LEU A 3 -3.59 -3.54 9.05
N ALA A 4 -3.67 -3.91 10.33
CA ALA A 4 -4.52 -3.27 11.33
C ALA A 4 -4.17 -1.79 11.55
N ASN A 5 -2.91 -1.39 11.34
CA ASN A 5 -2.49 0.00 11.48
C ASN A 5 -2.94 0.84 10.28
N GLU A 6 -2.86 0.27 9.07
CA GLU A 6 -3.27 0.97 7.84
C GLU A 6 -4.77 1.26 7.80
N PHE A 7 -5.58 0.35 8.35
CA PHE A 7 -7.03 0.50 8.48
C PHE A 7 -7.43 1.88 9.01
N TRP A 8 -6.73 2.37 10.03
CA TRP A 8 -7.09 3.62 10.68
C TRP A 8 -6.88 4.85 9.79
N TYR A 9 -5.90 4.86 8.90
CA TYR A 9 -5.69 6.02 8.02
C TYR A 9 -6.77 6.14 6.95
N TYR A 10 -7.36 5.01 6.52
CA TYR A 10 -8.50 5.02 5.59
C TYR A 10 -9.74 5.69 6.19
N PHE A 11 -9.86 5.74 7.51
CA PHE A 11 -10.86 6.55 8.19
C PHE A 11 -10.35 7.96 8.46
N LEU A 12 -9.19 8.08 9.13
CA LEU A 12 -8.69 9.36 9.60
C LEU A 12 -8.56 10.39 8.48
N VAL A 13 -7.97 10.02 7.33
CA VAL A 13 -7.68 10.98 6.25
C VAL A 13 -8.96 11.50 5.58
N PRO A 14 -9.90 10.66 5.10
CA PRO A 14 -11.14 11.17 4.51
C PRO A 14 -11.99 12.00 5.49
N PHE A 15 -12.09 11.60 6.75
CA PHE A 15 -12.86 12.36 7.75
C PHE A 15 -12.18 13.69 8.10
N ALA A 16 -10.85 13.72 8.24
CA ALA A 16 -10.10 14.96 8.41
C ALA A 16 -10.23 15.87 7.19
N TRP A 17 -10.15 15.32 5.97
CA TRP A 17 -10.36 16.07 4.74
C TRP A 17 -11.77 16.64 4.64
N LEU A 18 -12.80 15.84 4.97
CA LEU A 18 -14.19 16.27 4.96
C LEU A 18 -14.42 17.42 5.95
N ALA A 19 -13.84 17.34 7.14
CA ALA A 19 -13.90 18.39 8.14
C ALA A 19 -13.25 19.72 7.66
N LEU A 20 -12.05 19.63 7.10
CA LEU A 20 -11.22 20.78 6.74
C LEU A 20 -11.55 21.40 5.37
N ALA A 21 -11.85 20.56 4.38
CA ALA A 21 -11.94 20.94 2.96
C ALA A 21 -13.27 20.58 2.29
N GLY A 22 -14.20 19.91 2.98
CA GLY A 22 -15.52 19.53 2.46
C GLY A 22 -16.48 20.71 2.31
N ARG A 23 -16.28 21.56 1.28
CA ARG A 23 -17.06 22.79 1.07
C ARG A 23 -18.55 22.57 0.76
N ASP A 24 -18.88 21.46 0.10
CA ASP A 24 -20.24 21.14 -0.33
C ASP A 24 -21.03 20.30 0.70
N VAL A 25 -20.54 20.22 1.94
CA VAL A 25 -21.03 19.31 2.98
C VAL A 25 -21.68 20.12 4.09
N SER A 26 -22.81 19.64 4.62
CA SER A 26 -23.54 20.36 5.68
C SER A 26 -22.64 20.62 6.90
N PRO A 27 -22.79 21.77 7.58
CA PRO A 27 -21.99 22.09 8.77
C PRO A 27 -22.02 20.99 9.83
N GLY A 28 -23.19 20.36 10.03
CA GLY A 28 -23.35 19.23 10.96
C GLY A 28 -22.54 18.00 10.57
N ALA A 29 -22.54 17.62 9.29
CA ALA A 29 -21.73 16.49 8.81
C ALA A 29 -20.23 16.79 8.90
N ARG A 30 -19.80 18.04 8.65
CA ARG A 30 -18.41 18.46 8.86
C ARG A 30 -18.00 18.40 10.33
N ALA A 31 -18.87 18.83 11.24
CA ALA A 31 -18.63 18.74 12.67
C ALA A 31 -18.54 17.28 13.15
N ALA A 32 -19.45 16.42 12.70
CA ALA A 32 -19.41 14.99 12.99
C ALA A 32 -18.11 14.34 12.47
N ALA A 33 -17.68 14.69 11.26
CA ALA A 33 -16.42 14.23 10.69
C ALA A 33 -15.20 14.70 11.48
N ALA A 34 -15.20 15.96 11.94
CA ALA A 34 -14.14 16.52 12.77
C ALA A 34 -14.05 15.78 14.12
N ILE A 35 -15.20 15.57 14.79
CA ILE A 35 -15.26 14.84 16.05
C ILE A 35 -14.74 13.41 15.88
N PHE A 36 -15.15 12.72 14.81
CA PHE A 36 -14.69 11.36 14.54
C PHE A 36 -13.17 11.29 14.27
N ALA A 37 -12.63 12.22 13.48
CA ALA A 37 -11.19 12.32 13.23
C ALA A 37 -10.41 12.63 14.52
N LEU A 38 -10.91 13.56 15.34
CA LEU A 38 -10.30 13.90 16.64
C LEU A 38 -10.35 12.73 17.61
N ALA A 39 -11.43 11.94 17.62
CA ALA A 39 -11.51 10.73 18.42
C ALA A 39 -10.43 9.72 18.00
N ILE A 40 -10.27 9.46 16.70
CA ILE A 40 -9.17 8.59 16.21
C ILE A 40 -7.81 9.12 16.67
N LEU A 41 -7.55 10.42 16.52
CA LEU A 41 -6.27 11.02 16.96
C LEU A 41 -6.04 10.90 18.47
N ALA A 42 -7.11 10.98 19.28
CA ALA A 42 -7.02 10.89 20.73
C ALA A 42 -6.80 9.44 21.22
N PHE A 43 -7.35 8.44 20.54
CA PHE A 43 -7.29 7.04 20.97
C PHE A 43 -6.13 6.25 20.36
N LEU A 44 -5.56 6.69 19.23
CA LEU A 44 -4.46 5.95 18.60
C LEU A 44 -3.11 6.24 19.25
N PRO A 45 -2.28 5.20 19.47
CA PRO A 45 -0.89 5.38 19.89
C PRO A 45 -0.11 6.29 18.93
N PHE A 46 0.73 7.16 19.49
CA PHE A 46 1.57 8.08 18.71
C PHE A 46 2.39 7.39 17.63
N ALA A 47 2.93 6.19 17.91
CA ALA A 47 3.70 5.43 16.91
C ALA A 47 2.88 5.10 15.66
N ILE A 48 1.59 4.75 15.82
CA ILE A 48 0.69 4.53 14.68
C ILE A 48 0.45 5.86 13.97
N LEU A 49 0.13 6.93 14.68
CA LEU A 49 -0.08 8.25 14.04
C LEU A 49 1.15 8.71 13.25
N ALA A 50 2.35 8.52 13.80
CA ALA A 50 3.62 8.87 13.18
C ALA A 50 3.87 8.07 11.90
N LEU A 51 3.55 6.77 11.86
CA LEU A 51 3.63 5.99 10.63
C LEU A 51 2.66 6.47 9.55
N GLY A 52 1.55 7.13 9.93
CA GLY A 52 0.64 7.80 9.00
C GLY A 52 1.33 8.90 8.18
N SER A 53 2.44 9.46 8.67
CA SER A 53 3.25 10.41 7.89
C SER A 53 3.80 9.78 6.61
N ILE A 54 4.18 8.49 6.62
CA ILE A 54 4.66 7.77 5.44
C ILE A 54 3.57 7.72 4.37
N TRP A 55 2.32 7.49 4.79
CA TRP A 55 1.16 7.48 3.91
C TRP A 55 0.95 8.85 3.24
N VAL A 56 1.04 9.93 4.02
CA VAL A 56 0.96 11.31 3.49
C VAL A 56 2.12 11.60 2.53
N MET A 57 3.33 11.13 2.82
CA MET A 57 4.47 11.28 1.91
C MET A 57 4.25 10.56 0.58
N GLY A 58 3.60 9.40 0.57
CA GLY A 58 3.19 8.72 -0.66
C GLY A 58 2.21 9.57 -1.49
N ALA A 59 1.22 10.20 -0.84
CA ALA A 59 0.31 11.12 -1.52
C ALA A 59 1.03 12.37 -2.05
N LEU A 60 2.00 12.91 -1.30
CA LEU A 60 2.83 14.03 -1.75
C LEU A 60 3.72 13.63 -2.93
N ALA A 61 4.26 12.41 -2.94
CA ALA A 61 5.08 11.91 -4.04
C ALA A 61 4.32 11.96 -5.38
N TRP A 62 3.01 11.65 -5.37
CA TRP A 62 2.17 11.80 -6.56
C TRP A 62 2.18 13.23 -7.12
N SER A 63 2.10 14.25 -6.25
CA SER A 63 2.14 15.66 -6.66
C SER A 63 3.49 16.11 -7.22
N LEU A 64 4.57 15.43 -6.86
CA LEU A 64 5.94 15.71 -7.37
C LEU A 64 6.20 15.04 -8.72
N GLY A 65 5.31 14.16 -9.18
CA GLY A 65 5.46 13.36 -10.41
C GLY A 65 5.78 14.19 -11.65
N ASP A 66 5.00 15.25 -11.89
CA ASP A 66 5.16 16.09 -13.08
C ASP A 66 6.49 16.86 -13.06
N GLY A 67 6.90 17.33 -11.88
CA GLY A 67 8.19 17.99 -11.70
C GLY A 67 9.36 17.05 -12.03
N VAL A 68 9.34 15.82 -11.53
CA VAL A 68 10.39 14.81 -11.81
C VAL A 68 10.40 14.38 -13.28
N ARG A 69 9.23 14.30 -13.93
CA ARG A 69 9.13 14.02 -15.38
C ARG A 69 9.73 15.15 -16.23
N ALA A 70 9.54 16.40 -15.84
CA ALA A 70 10.08 17.56 -16.55
C ALA A 70 11.59 17.79 -16.32
N MET A 71 12.24 17.08 -15.38
CA MET A 71 13.66 17.31 -15.09
C MET A 71 14.59 16.92 -16.26
N PRO A 72 15.65 17.69 -16.52
CA PRO A 72 16.72 17.28 -17.43
C PRO A 72 17.37 15.95 -16.99
N GLU A 73 17.79 15.14 -17.95
CA GLU A 73 18.29 13.78 -17.73
C GLU A 73 19.45 13.70 -16.74
N GLY A 74 20.40 14.64 -16.78
CA GLY A 74 21.52 14.68 -15.83
C GLY A 74 21.08 14.91 -14.38
N ARG A 75 20.12 15.82 -14.17
CA ARG A 75 19.57 16.10 -12.83
C ARG A 75 18.72 14.93 -12.33
N PHE A 76 17.96 14.30 -13.21
CA PHE A 76 17.18 13.12 -12.89
C PHE A 76 18.06 11.96 -12.42
N ARG A 77 19.15 11.65 -13.14
CA ARG A 77 20.08 10.59 -12.73
C ARG A 77 20.71 10.86 -11.37
N LEU A 78 21.15 12.09 -11.13
CA LEU A 78 21.69 12.49 -9.82
C LEU A 78 20.66 12.30 -8.71
N LEU A 79 19.43 12.75 -8.93
CA LEU A 79 18.32 12.57 -7.99
C LEU A 79 18.03 11.08 -7.73
N ALA A 80 17.95 10.27 -8.78
CA ALA A 80 17.67 8.83 -8.68
C ALA A 80 18.77 8.10 -7.90
N VAL A 81 20.04 8.42 -8.15
CA VAL A 81 21.18 7.86 -7.39
C VAL A 81 21.13 8.31 -5.93
N ALA A 82 20.86 9.59 -5.67
CA ALA A 82 20.75 10.10 -4.30
C ALA A 82 19.61 9.40 -3.53
N ILE A 83 18.45 9.21 -4.16
CA ILE A 83 17.32 8.48 -3.56
C ILE A 83 17.66 7.01 -3.34
N LEU A 84 18.32 6.35 -4.30
CA LEU A 84 18.74 4.95 -4.14
C LEU A 84 19.71 4.80 -2.96
N LEU A 85 20.69 5.71 -2.83
CA LEU A 85 21.60 5.71 -1.69
C LEU A 85 20.85 5.95 -0.37
N ALA A 86 19.94 6.93 -0.34
CA ALA A 86 19.11 7.18 0.84
C ALA A 86 18.26 5.96 1.23
N PHE A 87 17.69 5.27 0.24
CA PHE A 87 16.94 4.02 0.45
C PHE A 87 17.82 2.91 1.02
N LEU A 88 19.02 2.69 0.44
CA LEU A 88 19.95 1.67 0.93
C LEU A 88 20.45 1.95 2.35
N VAL A 89 20.73 3.23 2.66
CA VAL A 89 21.10 3.66 4.01
C VAL A 89 19.94 3.47 4.98
N GLY A 90 18.72 3.88 4.60
CA GLY A 90 17.52 3.68 5.40
C GLY A 90 17.24 2.19 5.67
N LEU A 91 17.40 1.34 4.67
CA LEU A 91 17.24 -0.11 4.78
C LEU A 91 18.28 -0.71 5.74
N ALA A 92 19.57 -0.37 5.56
CA ALA A 92 20.63 -0.83 6.43
C ALA A 92 20.42 -0.36 7.88
N ALA A 93 19.97 0.89 8.08
CA ALA A 93 19.66 1.43 9.39
C ALA A 93 18.46 0.72 10.05
N SER A 94 17.39 0.46 9.30
CA SER A 94 16.21 -0.27 9.79
C SER A 94 16.55 -1.72 10.17
N LEU A 95 17.42 -2.39 9.40
CA LEU A 95 17.91 -3.74 9.73
C LEU A 95 18.81 -3.75 10.97
N ALA A 96 19.70 -2.76 11.11
CA ALA A 96 20.62 -2.69 12.24
C ALA A 96 19.95 -2.24 13.54
N ARG A 97 18.98 -1.32 13.44
CA ARG A 97 18.26 -0.70 14.56
C ARG A 97 16.80 -0.47 14.16
N PRO A 98 15.95 -1.51 14.25
CA PRO A 98 14.54 -1.38 13.94
C PRO A 98 13.89 -0.40 14.92
N GLY A 99 13.08 0.52 14.39
CA GLY A 99 12.39 1.51 15.20
C GLY A 99 11.74 2.59 14.36
N LEU A 100 10.85 3.36 15.00
CA LEU A 100 10.04 4.37 14.33
C LEU A 100 10.87 5.37 13.48
N PRO A 101 12.03 5.90 13.92
CA PRO A 101 12.81 6.85 13.11
C PRO A 101 13.38 6.21 11.84
N THR A 102 13.89 4.97 11.93
CA THR A 102 14.46 4.26 10.79
C THR A 102 13.37 3.83 9.81
N ASP A 103 12.18 3.48 10.31
CA ASP A 103 11.00 3.19 9.49
C ASP A 103 10.49 4.43 8.75
N ILE A 104 10.43 5.60 9.41
CA ILE A 104 10.06 6.86 8.76
C ILE A 104 11.10 7.24 7.70
N LEU A 105 12.39 7.13 8.00
CA LEU A 105 13.45 7.42 7.03
C LEU A 105 13.33 6.53 5.79
N LEU A 106 13.16 5.22 5.99
CA LEU A 106 12.97 4.26 4.90
C LEU A 106 11.68 4.54 4.12
N GLY A 107 10.58 4.86 4.81
CA GLY A 107 9.31 5.23 4.20
C GLY A 107 9.40 6.48 3.34
N VAL A 108 10.10 7.52 3.82
CA VAL A 108 10.36 8.76 3.06
C VAL A 108 11.21 8.46 1.82
N ALA A 109 12.28 7.66 1.96
CA ALA A 109 13.12 7.27 0.83
C ALA A 109 12.32 6.46 -0.22
N CYS A 110 11.46 5.54 0.23
CA CYS A 110 10.51 4.82 -0.63
C CYS A 110 9.56 5.77 -1.36
N ALA A 111 8.90 6.68 -0.64
CA ALA A 111 7.97 7.63 -1.23
C ALA A 111 8.66 8.53 -2.26
N ALA A 112 9.87 9.02 -1.95
CA ALA A 112 10.68 9.82 -2.88
C ALA A 112 11.10 9.04 -4.13
N ALA A 113 11.24 7.71 -4.05
CA ALA A 113 11.55 6.87 -5.20
C ALA A 113 10.38 6.74 -6.19
N LEU A 114 9.13 6.86 -5.75
CA LEU A 114 7.95 6.63 -6.59
C LEU A 114 7.92 7.49 -7.87
N PRO A 115 8.14 8.82 -7.84
CA PRO A 115 8.18 9.64 -9.05
C PRO A 115 9.33 9.26 -9.99
N CYS A 116 10.47 8.87 -9.43
CA CYS A 116 11.61 8.44 -10.22
C CYS A 116 11.32 7.11 -10.93
N LEU A 117 10.76 6.13 -10.22
CA LEU A 117 10.34 4.85 -10.79
C LEU A 117 9.24 5.04 -11.84
N ALA A 118 8.29 5.95 -11.61
CA ALA A 118 7.22 6.27 -12.55
C ALA A 118 7.72 6.96 -13.84
N ARG A 119 8.95 7.50 -13.86
CA ARG A 119 9.60 8.03 -15.07
C ARG A 119 10.36 6.95 -15.84
N LEU A 120 10.78 5.87 -15.20
CA LEU A 120 11.50 4.81 -15.87
C LEU A 120 10.62 4.16 -16.94
N ALA A 121 11.22 3.82 -18.08
CA ALA A 121 10.52 3.14 -19.15
C ALA A 121 9.98 1.80 -18.67
N ASN A 122 8.75 1.45 -19.07
CA ASN A 122 8.25 0.11 -18.84
C ASN A 122 9.14 -0.87 -19.65
N PRO A 123 9.80 -1.85 -18.99
CA PRO A 123 10.66 -2.82 -19.67
C PRO A 123 9.96 -3.64 -20.76
N GLY A 124 8.62 -3.64 -20.79
CA GLY A 124 7.83 -4.27 -21.86
C GLY A 124 7.98 -5.80 -21.90
N GLY A 125 7.52 -6.41 -23.01
CA GLY A 125 7.71 -7.84 -23.26
C GLY A 125 6.92 -8.76 -22.31
N ILE A 126 7.51 -9.91 -21.96
CA ILE A 126 6.93 -10.88 -21.02
C ILE A 126 6.99 -10.34 -19.59
N TYR A 127 8.11 -9.72 -19.20
CA TYR A 127 8.28 -9.16 -17.88
C TYR A 127 7.26 -8.06 -17.59
N GLY A 128 7.06 -7.12 -18.52
CA GLY A 128 6.06 -6.05 -18.38
C GLY A 128 4.63 -6.60 -18.22
N ARG A 129 4.28 -7.65 -18.99
CA ARG A 129 2.97 -8.32 -18.85
C ARG A 129 2.81 -9.01 -17.50
N PHE A 130 3.84 -9.72 -17.04
CA PHE A 130 3.81 -10.41 -15.76
C PHE A 130 3.78 -9.44 -14.57
N SER A 131 4.59 -8.38 -14.62
CA SER A 131 4.61 -7.30 -13.63
C SER A 131 3.25 -6.59 -13.56
N PHE A 132 2.65 -6.28 -14.72
CA PHE A 132 1.31 -5.71 -14.77
C PHE A 132 0.26 -6.65 -14.15
N TRP A 133 0.25 -7.92 -14.54
CA TRP A 133 -0.67 -8.90 -13.96
C TRP A 133 -0.49 -9.09 -12.45
N LEU A 134 0.75 -9.16 -11.96
CA LEU A 134 1.04 -9.23 -10.52
C LEU A 134 0.56 -7.98 -9.79
N SER A 135 0.73 -6.80 -10.39
CA SER A 135 0.27 -5.54 -9.79
C SER A 135 -1.25 -5.50 -9.63
N GLU A 136 -2.01 -6.04 -10.60
CA GLU A 136 -3.47 -6.13 -10.56
C GLU A 136 -3.97 -7.04 -9.43
N ILE A 137 -3.30 -8.15 -9.14
CA ILE A 137 -3.70 -9.07 -8.07
C ILE A 137 -3.09 -8.72 -6.71
N SER A 138 -2.14 -7.77 -6.66
CA SER A 138 -1.33 -7.51 -5.47
C SER A 138 -2.16 -7.11 -4.25
N PHE A 139 -3.20 -6.31 -4.46
CA PHE A 139 -4.12 -5.91 -3.40
C PHE A 139 -4.93 -7.09 -2.87
N THR A 140 -5.59 -7.85 -3.75
CA THR A 140 -6.29 -9.08 -3.33
C THR A 140 -5.35 -10.04 -2.62
N LEU A 141 -4.16 -10.30 -3.17
CA LEU A 141 -3.15 -11.17 -2.58
C LEU A 141 -2.80 -10.70 -1.18
N TYR A 142 -2.53 -9.41 -1.00
CA TYR A 142 -2.24 -8.80 0.29
C TYR A 142 -3.35 -9.07 1.32
N VAL A 143 -4.62 -8.96 0.94
CA VAL A 143 -5.75 -9.22 1.85
C VAL A 143 -5.91 -10.71 2.19
N VAL A 144 -5.74 -11.61 1.21
CA VAL A 144 -6.14 -13.01 1.37
C VAL A 144 -5.02 -13.98 1.71
N HIS A 145 -3.76 -13.65 1.43
CA HIS A 145 -2.65 -14.60 1.59
C HIS A 145 -2.48 -15.06 3.03
N PHE A 146 -2.49 -14.13 4.00
CA PHE A 146 -2.26 -14.46 5.40
C PHE A 146 -3.33 -15.39 5.99
N PRO A 147 -4.65 -15.07 5.93
CA PRO A 147 -5.67 -15.95 6.48
C PRO A 147 -5.70 -17.32 5.78
N LEU A 148 -5.46 -17.36 4.46
CA LEU A 148 -5.39 -18.62 3.74
C LEU A 148 -4.19 -19.46 4.17
N ILE A 149 -2.99 -18.88 4.24
CA ILE A 149 -1.77 -19.59 4.64
C ILE A 149 -1.93 -20.10 6.08
N ALA A 150 -2.48 -19.29 6.98
CA ALA A 150 -2.77 -19.72 8.34
C ALA A 150 -3.76 -20.91 8.37
N LEU A 151 -4.85 -20.84 7.60
CA LEU A 151 -5.81 -21.93 7.48
C LEU A 151 -5.14 -23.22 6.97
N LEU A 152 -4.40 -23.14 5.86
CA LEU A 152 -3.71 -24.30 5.28
C LEU A 152 -2.65 -24.85 6.23
N TRP A 153 -1.90 -23.99 6.91
CA TRP A 153 -0.91 -24.40 7.89
C TRP A 153 -1.56 -25.17 9.04
N PHE A 154 -2.55 -24.60 9.71
CA PHE A 154 -3.19 -25.23 10.86
C PHE A 154 -4.03 -26.45 10.50
N ALA A 155 -4.61 -26.49 9.30
CA ALA A 155 -5.43 -27.62 8.87
C ALA A 155 -4.59 -28.80 8.35
N LEU A 156 -3.46 -28.54 7.67
CA LEU A 156 -2.74 -29.58 6.92
C LEU A 156 -1.32 -29.87 7.43
N LEU A 157 -0.65 -28.89 8.03
CA LEU A 157 0.79 -28.97 8.34
C LEU A 157 1.07 -28.98 9.84
N ALA A 158 0.25 -28.32 10.66
CA ALA A 158 0.43 -28.30 12.10
C ALA A 158 0.28 -29.72 12.70
N PRO A 159 1.09 -30.08 13.71
CA PRO A 159 2.09 -29.27 14.40
C PRO A 159 3.52 -29.37 13.81
N ALA A 160 3.67 -29.83 12.56
CA ALA A 160 4.99 -30.08 11.98
C ALA A 160 5.85 -28.81 11.96
N GLN A 161 7.09 -28.95 12.42
CA GLN A 161 8.12 -27.93 12.29
C GLN A 161 9.09 -28.37 11.19
N PHE A 162 9.15 -27.61 10.11
CA PHE A 162 10.08 -27.89 9.03
C PHE A 162 11.44 -27.27 9.35
N ALA A 163 12.48 -28.09 9.36
CA ALA A 163 13.85 -27.58 9.30
C ALA A 163 14.12 -26.91 7.94
N ILE A 164 15.15 -26.07 7.87
CA ILE A 164 15.63 -25.52 6.60
C ILE A 164 16.16 -26.69 5.76
N GLY A 165 15.40 -27.08 4.74
CA GLY A 165 15.69 -28.25 3.93
C GLY A 165 14.67 -28.41 2.79
N PRO A 166 14.87 -29.40 1.89
CA PRO A 166 14.05 -29.53 0.69
C PRO A 166 12.55 -29.65 0.95
N THR A 167 12.16 -30.35 2.04
CA THR A 167 10.76 -30.51 2.45
C THR A 167 10.14 -29.21 2.93
N GLY A 168 10.87 -28.44 3.76
CA GLY A 168 10.43 -27.13 4.21
C GLY A 168 10.29 -26.13 3.06
N PHE A 169 11.24 -26.13 2.12
CA PHE A 169 11.14 -25.32 0.91
C PHE A 169 9.95 -25.73 0.05
N ALA A 170 9.73 -27.03 -0.16
CA ALA A 170 8.59 -27.51 -0.92
C ALA A 170 7.25 -27.12 -0.28
N ALA A 171 7.12 -27.24 1.05
CA ALA A 171 5.93 -26.81 1.78
C ALA A 171 5.70 -25.29 1.67
N ALA A 172 6.75 -24.48 1.85
CA ALA A 172 6.67 -23.03 1.70
C ALA A 172 6.30 -22.61 0.28
N THR A 173 6.92 -23.20 -0.74
CA THR A 173 6.57 -22.97 -2.15
C THR A 173 5.13 -23.36 -2.43
N GLY A 174 4.66 -24.51 -1.93
CA GLY A 174 3.28 -24.94 -2.06
C GLY A 174 2.28 -23.94 -1.49
N LEU A 175 2.56 -23.41 -0.29
CA LEU A 175 1.73 -22.36 0.34
C LEU A 175 1.72 -21.06 -0.45
N ILE A 176 2.86 -20.62 -0.99
CA ILE A 176 2.96 -19.42 -1.83
C ILE A 176 2.14 -19.61 -3.12
N VAL A 177 2.28 -20.77 -3.78
CA VAL A 177 1.51 -21.08 -5.00
C VAL A 177 0.01 -21.12 -4.70
N ALA A 178 -0.40 -21.75 -3.59
CA ALA A 178 -1.80 -21.78 -3.18
C ALA A 178 -2.35 -20.37 -2.92
N ALA A 179 -1.57 -19.51 -2.26
CA ALA A 179 -1.94 -18.11 -2.04
C ALA A 179 -2.09 -17.31 -3.34
N LEU A 180 -1.17 -17.48 -4.30
CA LEU A 180 -1.26 -16.83 -5.61
C LEU A 180 -2.47 -17.29 -6.41
N VAL A 181 -2.74 -18.60 -6.44
CA VAL A 181 -3.91 -19.17 -7.14
C VAL A 181 -5.20 -18.66 -6.52
N TYR A 182 -5.32 -18.72 -5.19
CA TYR A 182 -6.50 -18.26 -4.48
C TYR A 182 -6.72 -16.74 -4.66
N ALA A 183 -5.66 -15.93 -4.53
CA ALA A 183 -5.73 -14.50 -4.77
C ALA A 183 -6.17 -14.16 -6.21
N THR A 184 -5.66 -14.90 -7.19
CA THR A 184 -6.08 -14.74 -8.59
C THR A 184 -7.57 -15.05 -8.78
N ALA A 185 -8.07 -16.12 -8.14
CA ALA A 185 -9.48 -16.47 -8.18
C ALA A 185 -10.35 -15.39 -7.52
N MET A 186 -9.96 -14.91 -6.34
CA MET A 186 -10.65 -13.84 -5.62
C MET A 186 -10.64 -12.52 -6.41
N TRP A 187 -9.50 -12.16 -7.02
CA TRP A 187 -9.38 -10.99 -7.88
C TRP A 187 -10.33 -11.08 -9.06
N TRP A 188 -10.39 -12.24 -9.72
CA TRP A 188 -11.25 -12.46 -10.87
C TRP A 188 -12.75 -12.37 -10.52
N LEU A 189 -13.15 -12.90 -9.37
CA LEU A 189 -14.53 -12.87 -8.89
C LEU A 189 -14.95 -11.47 -8.42
N PHE A 190 -14.09 -10.78 -7.67
CA PHE A 190 -14.45 -9.56 -6.94
C PHE A 190 -13.75 -8.32 -7.50
N GLU A 191 -12.44 -8.21 -7.32
CA GLU A 191 -11.70 -6.96 -7.55
C GLU A 191 -11.79 -6.47 -9.00
N ARG A 192 -11.69 -7.38 -9.97
CA ARG A 192 -11.83 -7.08 -11.40
C ARG A 192 -13.19 -6.47 -11.75
N ASN A 193 -14.24 -6.78 -10.98
CA ASN A 193 -15.60 -6.28 -11.20
C ASN A 193 -15.90 -4.98 -10.45
N THR A 194 -14.96 -4.46 -9.63
CA THR A 194 -15.15 -3.24 -8.83
C THR A 194 -15.57 -2.04 -9.68
N GLY A 195 -15.00 -1.89 -10.88
CA GLY A 195 -15.39 -0.82 -11.81
C GLY A 195 -16.87 -0.89 -12.21
N ARG A 196 -17.39 -2.10 -12.47
CA ARG A 196 -18.81 -2.33 -12.82
C ARG A 196 -19.71 -2.00 -11.64
N VAL A 197 -19.36 -2.49 -10.45
CA VAL A 197 -20.13 -2.22 -9.22
C VAL A 197 -20.12 -0.73 -8.89
N ARG A 198 -18.96 -0.07 -8.90
CA ARG A 198 -18.85 1.39 -8.70
C ARG A 198 -19.71 2.16 -9.69
N SER A 199 -19.71 1.76 -10.96
CA SER A 199 -20.53 2.42 -11.98
C SER A 199 -22.04 2.26 -11.72
N LEU A 200 -22.47 1.12 -11.17
CA LEU A 200 -23.86 0.86 -10.79
C LEU A 200 -24.27 1.73 -9.59
N PHE A 201 -23.41 1.84 -8.57
CA PHE A 201 -23.65 2.68 -7.40
C PHE A 201 -23.76 4.17 -7.76
N LEU A 202 -22.82 4.69 -8.57
CA LEU A 202 -22.85 6.10 -8.99
C LEU A 202 -24.11 6.44 -9.80
N LYS A 203 -24.56 5.53 -10.67
CA LYS A 203 -25.83 5.69 -11.40
C LYS A 203 -27.03 5.73 -10.46
N THR A 204 -27.06 4.83 -9.47
CA THR A 204 -28.18 4.75 -8.50
C THR A 204 -28.26 6.01 -7.62
N LEU A 205 -27.11 6.58 -7.26
CA LEU A 205 -27.02 7.77 -6.40
C LEU A 205 -27.14 9.12 -7.15
N HIS A 206 -27.36 9.12 -8.47
CA HIS A 206 -27.44 10.33 -9.31
C HIS A 206 -26.23 11.29 -9.16
N ILE A 207 -25.07 10.78 -8.75
CA ILE A 207 -23.86 11.60 -8.63
C ILE A 207 -23.26 11.76 -10.03
N PRO A 208 -23.21 12.99 -10.59
CA PRO A 208 -22.66 13.19 -11.93
C PRO A 208 -21.19 12.77 -11.96
N LYS A 209 -20.79 12.06 -13.03
CA LYS A 209 -19.38 11.77 -13.30
C LYS A 209 -18.66 13.11 -13.49
N ARG A 210 -17.79 13.47 -12.54
CA ARG A 210 -16.74 14.47 -12.75
C ARG A 210 -15.53 13.80 -13.38
#